data_AF-A0A3A9YIW7-F1
#
_entry.id   AF-A0A3A9YIW7-F1
#
_cell.length_a   1.000
_cell.length_b   1.000
_cell.length_c   1.000
_cell.angle_alpha   90.00
_cell.angle_beta   90.00
_cell.angle_gamma   90.00
#
_symmetry.space_group_name_H-M   'P 1'
#
loop_
_entity.id
_entity.type
_entity.pdbx_description
1 polymer ?
#
loop_
_entity_poly.entity_id
_entity_poly.type
_entity_poly.pdbx_seq_one_letter_code
_entity_poly.pdbx_strand_id
1 'polypeptide(L)'
;MSCPEIGLHKKCENIERYSKTSTTKWQNRYSEEFKDFVCNEFLTGTLKRKTIEDKYNLGHGTLTSWLKDKGYDYTNPSIVSLPVMANQSNKTSDNKNESVSQLKRELQEARLLAETYRKMIEVAEQEFKIRIVKKSNTK
;
A
#
# COMPACT_ATOMS: atom_id res chain seq x y z
N MET A 1 39.90 -46.32 2.20
CA MET A 1 40.44 -45.87 0.90
C MET A 1 39.25 -45.39 0.09
N SER A 2 38.94 -44.08 0.15
CA SER A 2 39.29 -43.05 -0.86
C SER A 2 38.48 -43.27 -2.15
N CYS A 3 37.60 -42.38 -2.65
CA CYS A 3 37.55 -40.91 -2.79
C CYS A 3 36.14 -40.54 -3.38
N PRO A 4 35.82 -39.31 -3.84
CA PRO A 4 36.13 -37.93 -3.40
C PRO A 4 34.90 -36.96 -3.39
N GLU A 5 35.13 -35.73 -2.92
CA GLU A 5 34.30 -34.52 -3.11
C GLU A 5 34.07 -34.16 -4.60
N ILE A 6 33.02 -33.37 -4.91
CA ILE A 6 33.04 -32.05 -5.61
C ILE A 6 31.58 -31.53 -5.72
N GLY A 7 31.34 -30.25 -5.36
CA GLY A 7 30.44 -29.40 -6.15
C GLY A 7 29.25 -28.76 -5.44
N LEU A 8 29.48 -27.58 -4.85
CA LEU A 8 28.44 -26.56 -4.65
C LEU A 8 27.98 -25.99 -6.01
N HIS A 9 26.67 -25.97 -6.30
CA HIS A 9 26.08 -24.90 -7.11
C HIS A 9 24.61 -24.62 -6.71
N LYS A 10 24.27 -23.34 -6.79
CA LYS A 10 23.11 -22.65 -6.20
C LYS A 10 21.85 -22.72 -7.08
N LYS A 11 20.70 -22.52 -6.40
CA LYS A 11 19.39 -21.98 -6.83
C LYS A 11 18.74 -22.52 -8.12
N CYS A 12 17.56 -23.12 -7.96
CA CYS A 12 16.39 -22.78 -8.78
C CYS A 12 15.18 -22.62 -7.86
N GLU A 13 14.65 -21.40 -7.80
CA GLU A 13 13.29 -21.09 -7.34
C GLU A 13 12.30 -21.98 -8.11
N ASN A 14 11.42 -22.66 -7.38
CA ASN A 14 10.39 -23.51 -7.97
C ASN A 14 9.03 -23.08 -7.38
N ILE A 15 8.59 -21.88 -7.77
CA ILE A 15 7.26 -21.31 -7.43
C ILE A 15 6.26 -21.62 -8.56
N GLU A 16 6.28 -22.84 -9.09
CA GLU A 16 5.33 -23.25 -10.15
C GLU A 16 4.49 -24.49 -9.79
N ARG A 17 4.63 -25.03 -8.57
CA ARG A 17 3.88 -26.25 -8.17
C ARG A 17 2.46 -26.02 -7.63
N TYR A 18 1.98 -24.77 -7.57
CA TYR A 18 0.67 -24.43 -6.99
C TYR A 18 -0.22 -23.60 -7.92
N SER A 19 -0.54 -24.11 -9.11
CA SER A 19 -1.75 -23.71 -9.83
C SER A 19 -2.59 -24.95 -10.17
N LYS A 20 -3.07 -25.64 -9.13
CA LYS A 20 -4.04 -26.73 -9.31
C LYS A 20 -5.46 -26.13 -9.36
N THR A 21 -5.98 -25.86 -10.55
CA THR A 21 -7.43 -25.64 -10.73
C THR A 21 -8.12 -27.00 -10.87
N SER A 22 -8.21 -27.75 -9.77
CA SER A 22 -8.96 -29.00 -9.74
C SER A 22 -10.45 -28.69 -9.63
N THR A 23 -11.15 -28.55 -10.76
CA THR A 23 -12.61 -28.38 -10.79
C THR A 23 -13.30 -29.75 -10.59
N THR A 24 -13.05 -30.41 -9.47
CA THR A 24 -13.83 -31.62 -9.13
C THR A 24 -15.20 -31.15 -8.64
N LYS A 25 -16.27 -31.65 -9.27
CA LYS A 25 -17.70 -31.35 -9.01
C LYS A 25 -18.14 -31.44 -7.54
N TRP A 26 -17.31 -32.03 -6.67
CA TRP A 26 -17.57 -32.28 -5.26
C TRP A 26 -16.82 -31.32 -4.30
N GLN A 27 -15.98 -30.41 -4.82
CA GLN A 27 -15.01 -29.68 -4.00
C GLN A 27 -15.31 -28.20 -3.75
N ASN A 28 -16.42 -27.63 -4.24
CA ASN A 28 -16.76 -26.23 -3.92
C ASN A 28 -18.15 -26.09 -3.28
N ARG A 29 -18.21 -26.23 -1.95
CA ARG A 29 -19.42 -25.93 -1.15
C ARG A 29 -19.72 -24.43 -1.06
N TYR A 30 -18.77 -23.57 -1.46
CA TYR A 30 -18.85 -22.12 -1.33
C TYR A 30 -18.45 -21.46 -2.65
N SER A 31 -19.18 -20.40 -3.04
CA SER A 31 -18.83 -19.55 -4.18
C SER A 31 -17.48 -18.83 -3.93
N GLU A 32 -16.69 -18.61 -4.97
CA GLU A 32 -15.43 -17.87 -4.88
C GLU A 32 -15.65 -16.44 -4.34
N GLU A 33 -16.73 -15.77 -4.75
CA GLU A 33 -17.06 -14.43 -4.25
C GLU A 33 -17.26 -14.41 -2.73
N PHE A 34 -17.88 -15.47 -2.19
CA PHE A 34 -18.09 -15.61 -0.75
C PHE A 34 -16.77 -15.87 -0.02
N LYS A 35 -15.89 -16.71 -0.59
CA LYS A 35 -14.55 -16.93 -0.04
C LYS A 35 -13.75 -15.64 0.01
N ASP A 36 -13.83 -14.84 -1.05
CA ASP A 36 -13.11 -13.57 -1.17
C ASP A 36 -13.62 -12.54 -0.17
N PHE A 37 -14.94 -12.46 -0.02
CA PHE A 37 -15.57 -11.59 0.97
C PHE A 37 -15.12 -11.92 2.40
N VAL A 38 -15.20 -13.21 2.79
CA VAL A 38 -14.82 -13.64 4.14
C VAL A 38 -13.30 -13.48 4.36
N CYS A 39 -12.47 -13.78 3.37
CA CYS A 39 -11.02 -13.54 3.45
C CYS A 39 -10.72 -12.05 3.62
N ASN A 40 -11.36 -11.18 2.86
CA ASN A 40 -11.14 -9.73 2.95
C ASN A 40 -11.60 -9.16 4.29
N GLU A 41 -12.75 -9.61 4.80
CA GLU A 41 -13.21 -9.21 6.14
C GLU A 41 -12.24 -9.67 7.24
N PHE A 42 -11.65 -10.86 7.10
CA PHE A 42 -10.61 -11.31 8.04
C PHE A 42 -9.33 -10.48 7.97
N LEU A 43 -8.90 -10.09 6.77
CA LEU A 43 -7.67 -9.30 6.56
C LEU A 43 -7.83 -7.83 6.99
N THR A 44 -9.02 -7.27 6.81
CA THR A 44 -9.33 -5.87 7.17
C THR A 44 -9.82 -5.72 8.61
N GLY A 45 -10.44 -6.76 9.16
CA GLY A 45 -10.99 -6.76 10.50
C GLY A 45 -9.96 -7.01 11.60
N THR A 46 -10.33 -6.66 12.83
CA THR A 46 -9.57 -6.97 14.06
C THR A 46 -10.04 -8.27 14.73
N LEU A 47 -10.99 -8.98 14.10
CA LEU A 47 -11.62 -10.18 14.63
C LEU A 47 -10.70 -11.40 14.50
N LYS A 48 -10.81 -12.32 15.47
CA LYS A 48 -10.06 -13.57 15.45
C LYS A 48 -10.65 -14.51 14.41
N ARG A 49 -9.82 -15.39 13.84
CA ARG A 49 -10.26 -16.43 12.90
C ARG A 49 -11.48 -17.19 13.41
N LYS A 50 -11.44 -17.68 14.65
CA LYS A 50 -12.54 -18.43 15.28
C LYS A 50 -13.85 -17.64 15.29
N THR A 51 -13.79 -16.34 15.61
CA THR A 51 -14.99 -15.49 15.63
C THR A 51 -15.60 -15.29 14.24
N ILE A 52 -14.78 -15.30 13.18
CA ILE A 52 -15.27 -15.21 11.79
C ILE A 52 -15.82 -16.56 11.33
N GLU A 53 -15.16 -17.66 11.68
CA GLU A 53 -15.68 -19.01 11.41
C GLU A 53 -17.04 -19.23 12.08
N ASP A 54 -17.19 -18.83 13.35
CA ASP A 54 -18.46 -18.91 14.08
C ASP A 54 -19.54 -18.01 13.45
N LYS A 55 -19.17 -16.78 13.02
CA LYS A 55 -20.09 -15.83 12.35
C LYS A 55 -20.68 -16.39 11.06
N TYR A 56 -19.87 -17.09 10.28
CA TYR A 56 -20.26 -17.64 8.97
C TYR A 56 -20.58 -19.15 9.01
N ASN A 57 -20.65 -19.74 10.21
CA ASN A 57 -20.83 -21.19 10.42
C ASN A 57 -19.88 -22.05 9.57
N LEU A 58 -18.62 -21.62 9.46
CA LEU A 58 -17.59 -22.32 8.72
C LEU A 58 -16.96 -23.40 9.60
N GLY A 59 -16.61 -24.53 8.98
CA GLY A 59 -15.87 -25.58 9.67
C GLY A 59 -14.47 -25.11 10.08
N HIS A 60 -13.98 -25.59 11.22
CA HIS A 60 -12.64 -25.26 11.70
C HIS A 60 -11.57 -25.51 10.64
N GLY A 61 -10.76 -24.49 10.34
CA GLY A 61 -9.67 -24.59 9.37
C GLY A 61 -10.08 -24.37 7.91
N THR A 62 -11.37 -24.18 7.62
CA THR A 62 -11.85 -23.82 6.28
C THR A 62 -11.27 -22.48 5.84
N LEU A 63 -11.29 -21.49 6.74
CA LEU A 63 -10.73 -20.16 6.46
C LEU A 63 -9.21 -20.22 6.25
N THR A 64 -8.51 -21.07 7.01
CA THR A 64 -7.07 -21.30 6.83
C THR A 64 -6.74 -21.91 5.46
N SER A 65 -7.58 -22.83 4.96
CA SER A 65 -7.41 -23.38 3.61
C SER A 65 -7.56 -22.29 2.55
N TRP A 66 -8.60 -21.45 2.64
CA TRP A 66 -8.83 -20.37 1.66
C TRP A 66 -7.73 -19.32 1.68
N LEU A 67 -7.25 -18.96 2.87
CA LEU A 67 -6.11 -18.05 3.03
C LEU A 67 -4.85 -18.64 2.39
N LYS A 68 -4.59 -19.93 2.58
CA LYS A 68 -3.47 -20.63 1.95
C LYS A 68 -3.60 -20.67 0.41
N ASP A 69 -4.80 -20.93 -0.10
CA ASP A 69 -5.07 -20.91 -1.55
C ASP A 69 -4.82 -19.52 -2.15
N LYS A 70 -5.04 -18.45 -1.37
CA LYS A 70 -4.70 -17.06 -1.72
C LYS A 70 -3.26 -16.65 -1.45
N GLY A 71 -2.42 -17.56 -0.93
CA GLY A 71 -1.01 -17.30 -0.65
C GLY A 71 -0.70 -16.68 0.71
N TYR A 72 -1.67 -16.60 1.63
CA TYR A 72 -1.44 -16.19 3.02
C TYR A 72 -1.04 -17.41 3.86
N ASP A 73 0.20 -17.47 4.34
CA ASP A 73 0.62 -18.51 5.30
C ASP A 73 0.21 -18.12 6.73
N TYR A 74 -0.85 -18.77 7.21
CA TYR A 74 -1.34 -18.65 8.59
C TYR A 74 -0.91 -19.83 9.48
N THR A 75 -0.34 -20.89 8.89
CA THR A 75 -0.04 -22.15 9.60
C THR A 75 1.20 -22.06 10.46
N ASN A 76 2.15 -21.24 10.02
CA ASN A 76 3.18 -20.71 10.88
C ASN A 76 2.77 -19.28 11.21
N PRO A 77 2.31 -18.96 12.43
CA PRO A 77 2.69 -17.68 12.99
C PRO A 77 4.21 -17.80 13.17
N SER A 78 4.97 -17.76 12.06
CA SER A 78 6.24 -17.11 12.10
C SER A 78 5.86 -15.82 12.80
N ILE A 79 6.38 -15.64 14.00
CA ILE A 79 6.56 -14.32 14.54
C ILE A 79 7.54 -13.71 13.55
N VAL A 80 7.05 -13.41 12.34
CA VAL A 80 7.46 -12.26 11.61
C VAL A 80 7.08 -11.22 12.65
N SER A 81 8.08 -10.87 13.46
CA SER A 81 8.24 -9.51 13.87
C SER A 81 8.13 -8.75 12.56
N LEU A 82 6.89 -8.46 12.15
CA LEU A 82 6.57 -7.31 11.34
C LEU A 82 7.41 -6.27 12.03
N PRO A 83 8.36 -5.62 11.33
CA PRO A 83 9.00 -4.48 11.94
C PRO A 83 7.82 -3.66 12.41
N VAL A 84 7.67 -3.56 13.74
CA VAL A 84 6.85 -2.51 14.30
C VAL A 84 7.37 -1.33 13.50
N MET A 85 6.51 -0.69 12.72
CA MET A 85 6.80 0.67 12.30
C MET A 85 6.86 1.43 13.62
N ALA A 86 7.94 1.23 14.36
CA ALA A 86 8.49 2.17 15.29
C ALA A 86 8.58 3.35 14.39
N ASN A 87 7.68 4.32 14.63
CA ASN A 87 7.76 5.62 14.02
C ASN A 87 9.25 5.91 13.96
N GLN A 88 9.82 5.92 12.76
CA GLN A 88 11.23 6.26 12.55
C GLN A 88 11.38 7.77 12.80
N SER A 89 10.72 8.30 13.82
CA SER A 89 10.68 9.70 14.21
C SER A 89 12.02 10.16 14.75
N ASN A 90 12.96 9.26 15.04
CA ASN A 90 14.18 9.61 15.76
C ASN A 90 15.47 9.38 14.97
N LYS A 91 15.41 8.89 13.72
CA LYS A 91 16.59 8.79 12.81
C LYS A 91 16.39 9.49 11.47
N THR A 92 15.15 9.84 11.11
CA THR A 92 14.83 10.67 9.94
C THR A 92 14.32 12.07 10.33
N SER A 93 14.28 12.40 11.63
CA SER A 93 13.82 13.70 12.12
C SER A 93 14.60 14.86 11.50
N ASP A 94 15.92 14.72 11.41
CA ASP A 94 16.78 15.86 11.09
C ASP A 94 16.64 16.22 9.60
N ASN A 95 16.75 15.23 8.71
CA ASN A 95 16.50 15.42 7.27
C ASN A 95 15.04 15.80 6.95
N LYS A 96 14.06 15.27 7.70
CA LYS A 96 12.65 15.59 7.47
C LYS A 96 12.32 17.03 7.89
N ASN A 97 12.90 17.51 8.98
CA ASN A 97 12.75 18.90 9.41
C ASN A 97 13.40 19.88 8.44
N GLU A 98 14.59 19.56 7.93
CA GLU A 98 15.27 20.34 6.90
C GLU A 98 14.43 20.41 5.62
N SER A 99 13.95 19.26 5.12
CA SER A 99 13.11 19.19 3.93
C SER A 99 11.81 20.00 4.10
N VAL A 100 11.18 19.92 5.27
CA VAL A 100 9.96 20.70 5.57
C VAL A 100 10.27 22.20 5.63
N SER A 101 11.43 22.60 6.14
CA SER A 101 11.84 24.00 6.18
C SER A 101 12.10 24.58 4.78
N GLN A 102 12.75 23.80 3.91
CA GLN A 102 13.02 24.17 2.51
C GLN A 102 11.71 24.30 1.73
N LEU A 103 10.82 23.31 1.83
CA LEU A 103 9.50 23.36 1.19
C LEU A 103 8.66 24.56 1.66
N LYS A 104 8.72 24.91 2.96
CA LYS A 104 8.04 26.12 3.47
C LYS A 104 8.61 27.40 2.89
N ARG A 105 9.94 27.47 2.74
CA ARG A 105 10.63 28.62 2.16
C ARG A 105 10.26 28.79 0.68
N GLU A 106 10.34 27.73 -0.11
CA GLU A 106 9.92 27.74 -1.53
C GLU A 106 8.48 28.21 -1.69
N LEU A 107 7.59 27.73 -0.81
CA LEU A 107 6.19 28.12 -0.81
C LEU A 107 6.01 29.60 -0.48
N GLN A 108 6.76 30.14 0.48
CA GLN A 108 6.75 31.58 0.79
C GLN A 108 7.27 32.42 -0.38
N GLU A 109 8.38 32.02 -1.00
CA GLU A 109 8.97 32.71 -2.16
C GLU A 109 7.99 32.73 -3.35
N ALA A 110 7.35 31.59 -3.66
CA ALA A 110 6.34 31.50 -4.72
C ALA A 110 5.13 32.41 -4.47
N ARG A 111 4.66 32.50 -3.21
CA ARG A 111 3.56 33.40 -2.83
C ARG A 111 3.95 34.87 -2.99
N LEU A 112 5.14 35.24 -2.54
CA LEU A 112 5.64 36.62 -2.63
C LEU A 112 5.81 37.05 -4.10
N LEU A 113 6.36 36.18 -4.95
CA LEU A 113 6.47 36.43 -6.39
C LEU A 113 5.10 36.62 -7.03
N ALA A 114 4.14 35.73 -6.72
CA ALA A 114 2.78 35.85 -7.25
C ALA A 114 2.09 37.16 -6.83
N GLU A 115 2.25 37.60 -5.59
CA GLU A 115 1.73 38.89 -5.13
C GLU A 115 2.40 40.06 -5.83
N THR A 116 3.73 40.00 -6.00
CA THR A 116 4.50 41.05 -6.67
C THR A 116 4.08 41.18 -8.14
N TYR A 117 3.92 40.08 -8.86
CA TYR A 117 3.42 40.11 -10.24
C TYR A 117 2.01 40.67 -10.33
N ARG A 118 1.12 40.33 -9.39
CA ARG A 118 -0.23 40.92 -9.34
C ARG A 118 -0.20 42.44 -9.17
N LYS A 119 0.63 42.95 -8.24
CA LYS A 119 0.80 44.39 -8.04
C LYS A 119 1.43 45.08 -9.25
N MET A 120 2.42 44.45 -9.88
CA MET A 120 3.05 44.96 -11.10
C MET A 120 2.03 45.10 -12.24
N ILE A 121 1.15 44.12 -12.39
CA ILE A 121 0.04 44.18 -13.36
C ILE A 121 -0.89 45.33 -13.01
N GLU A 122 -1.31 45.47 -11.75
CA GLU A 122 -2.20 46.56 -11.32
C GLU A 122 -1.62 47.95 -11.62
N VAL A 123 -0.34 48.18 -11.28
CA VAL A 123 0.35 49.44 -11.59
C VAL A 123 0.42 49.67 -13.10
N ALA A 124 0.73 48.64 -13.88
CA ALA A 124 0.77 48.76 -15.34
C ALA A 124 -0.61 49.09 -15.93
N GLU A 125 -1.68 48.48 -15.43
CA GLU A 125 -3.05 48.79 -15.87
C GLU A 125 -3.45 50.23 -15.50
N GLN A 126 -3.02 50.73 -14.33
CA GLN A 126 -3.29 52.09 -13.88
C GLN A 126 -2.54 53.15 -14.72
N GLU A 127 -1.22 52.97 -14.91
CA GLU A 127 -0.36 53.93 -15.61
C GLU A 127 -0.62 53.96 -17.12
N PHE A 128 -0.68 52.79 -17.75
CA PHE A 128 -0.81 52.68 -19.21
C PHE A 128 -2.27 52.63 -19.68
N LYS A 129 -3.24 52.52 -18.76
CA LYS A 129 -4.69 52.43 -19.07
C LYS A 129 -5.04 51.30 -20.04
N ILE A 130 -4.20 50.27 -20.10
CA ILE A 130 -4.43 49.04 -20.86
C ILE A 130 -4.98 47.96 -19.94
N ARG A 131 -5.80 47.04 -20.48
CA ARG A 131 -6.27 45.86 -19.75
C ARG A 131 -5.38 44.67 -20.07
N ILE A 132 -4.62 44.20 -19.10
CA ILE A 132 -3.70 43.06 -19.21
C ILE A 132 -4.46 41.77 -18.83
N VAL A 133 -5.28 41.81 -17.79
CA VAL A 133 -6.04 40.64 -17.34
C VAL A 133 -7.41 40.58 -18.03
N LYS A 134 -7.80 39.38 -18.48
CA LYS A 134 -9.14 39.13 -19.03
C LYS A 134 -10.19 39.29 -17.94
N LYS A 135 -11.29 40.02 -18.24
CA LYS A 135 -12.45 40.09 -17.34
C LYS A 135 -13.03 38.70 -17.11
N SER A 136 -13.29 38.34 -15.85
CA SER A 136 -13.92 37.07 -15.44
C SER A 136 -15.42 36.98 -15.78
N ASN A 137 -15.99 38.02 -16.40
CA ASN A 137 -17.42 38.09 -16.67
C ASN A 137 -17.74 37.55 -18.06
N THR A 138 -18.00 36.25 -18.14
CA THR A 138 -18.77 35.63 -19.22
C THR A 138 -19.61 34.53 -18.58
N LYS A 139 -20.90 34.82 -18.36
CA LYS A 139 -21.94 33.79 -18.24
C LYS A 139 -22.36 33.35 -19.63
#